data_AF-A0A511MGE6-F1
#
_entry.id   AF-A0A511MGE6-F1
#
_cell.length_a   1.000
_cell.length_b   1.000
_cell.length_c   1.000
_cell.angle_alpha   90.00
_cell.angle_beta   90.00
_cell.angle_gamma   90.00
#
_symmetry.space_group_name_H-M   'P 1'
#
loop_
_entity.id
_entity.type
_entity.pdbx_description
1 polymer ?
#
loop_
_entity_poly.entity_id
_entity_poly.type
_entity_poly.pdbx_seq_one_letter_code
_entity_poly.pdbx_strand_id
1 'polypeptide(L)'
;MKLIWVLVPALVALVAGCSDDKSASQESTSSSNAATSSSPETTPASGDDSETGGGVRIALGETKKVAVPADAVMDIRVPADWGQAANELRCTVVDSSGRNEDLRSSDVKKTESVNGKDWMTVWTFSAAPIGDVTVGCKDPESKIAAAHPDAFVRVVPRGVMPVPAQR
;
A
#
# COMPACT_ATOMS: atom_id res chain seq x y z
N MET A 1 -46.82 40.20 -8.31
CA MET A 1 -45.98 41.05 -9.20
C MET A 1 -44.69 40.26 -9.44
N LYS A 2 -44.46 39.68 -10.63
CA LYS A 2 -43.78 40.28 -11.81
C LYS A 2 -42.28 40.46 -11.48
N LEU A 3 -41.26 39.92 -12.17
CA LEU A 3 -41.10 39.21 -13.45
C LEU A 3 -39.57 38.88 -13.60
N ILE A 4 -39.23 37.95 -14.50
CA ILE A 4 -38.02 37.94 -15.40
C ILE A 4 -36.66 37.53 -14.78
N TRP A 5 -35.72 36.83 -15.44
CA TRP A 5 -35.64 35.89 -16.59
C TRP A 5 -34.11 35.65 -16.78
N VAL A 6 -33.72 34.38 -17.04
CA VAL A 6 -32.67 33.89 -17.96
C VAL A 6 -31.23 34.44 -17.88
N LEU A 7 -30.24 33.53 -17.81
CA LEU A 7 -29.16 33.39 -18.82
C LEU A 7 -28.15 32.27 -18.43
N VAL A 8 -28.07 31.26 -19.29
CA VAL A 8 -26.87 30.42 -19.50
C VAL A 8 -25.94 31.21 -20.43
N PRO A 9 -24.61 31.12 -20.26
CA PRO A 9 -23.80 30.65 -21.39
C PRO A 9 -22.65 29.70 -21.00
N ALA A 10 -22.32 28.84 -21.96
CA ALA A 10 -21.16 27.95 -22.03
C ALA A 10 -19.84 28.70 -22.34
N LEU A 11 -18.66 28.09 -22.07
CA LEU A 11 -17.59 27.81 -23.07
C LEU A 11 -16.24 27.28 -22.45
N VAL A 12 -15.78 26.19 -23.08
CA VAL A 12 -14.45 25.61 -23.38
C VAL A 12 -13.15 26.38 -23.09
N ALA A 13 -12.08 25.67 -22.64
CA ALA A 13 -10.70 25.82 -23.14
C ALA A 13 -9.80 24.59 -22.84
N LEU A 14 -9.23 24.01 -23.90
CA LEU A 14 -8.06 23.11 -23.92
C LEU A 14 -6.77 23.95 -23.89
N VAL A 15 -5.73 23.49 -23.21
CA VAL A 15 -4.34 23.86 -23.54
C VAL A 15 -3.42 22.65 -23.35
N ALA A 16 -2.92 22.16 -24.48
CA ALA A 16 -1.69 21.40 -24.58
C ALA A 16 -0.51 22.37 -24.44
N GLY A 17 0.55 21.95 -23.76
CA GLY A 17 1.77 22.73 -23.57
C GLY A 17 2.99 21.81 -23.50
N CYS A 18 3.41 21.30 -24.65
CA CYS A 18 4.79 20.87 -24.88
C CYS A 18 5.59 22.11 -25.30
N SER A 19 6.66 22.44 -24.58
CA SER A 19 7.70 23.37 -25.04
C SER A 19 9.06 22.70 -24.91
N ASP A 20 9.76 22.72 -26.04
CA ASP A 20 11.10 22.21 -26.32
C ASP A 20 12.11 23.39 -26.40
N ASP A 21 13.41 23.07 -26.58
CA ASP A 21 14.61 23.92 -26.81
C ASP A 21 15.20 24.70 -25.59
N LYS A 22 16.52 24.81 -25.31
CA LYS A 22 17.75 24.45 -26.03
C LYS A 22 19.02 24.53 -25.14
N SER A 23 19.96 23.62 -25.39
CA SER A 23 21.45 23.63 -25.28
C SER A 23 22.19 24.42 -24.18
N ALA A 24 23.05 23.68 -23.47
CA ALA A 24 24.47 24.05 -23.37
C ALA A 24 25.34 22.78 -23.41
N SER A 25 26.17 22.68 -24.43
CA SER A 25 27.22 21.68 -24.57
C SER A 25 28.28 21.88 -23.49
N GLN A 26 28.68 20.81 -22.81
CA GLN A 26 30.05 20.70 -22.30
C GLN A 26 30.62 19.36 -22.78
N GLU A 27 31.58 19.48 -23.68
CA GLU A 27 32.50 18.42 -24.02
C GLU A 27 33.56 18.34 -22.91
N SER A 28 33.77 17.14 -22.38
CA SER A 28 35.01 16.78 -21.70
C SER A 28 35.20 15.26 -21.82
N THR A 29 36.01 14.90 -22.81
CA THR A 29 37.06 13.87 -22.79
C THR A 29 36.96 12.70 -21.79
N SER A 30 36.87 11.51 -22.41
CA SER A 30 37.59 10.26 -22.09
C SER A 30 37.44 9.63 -20.71
N SER A 31 36.87 8.42 -20.69
CA SER A 31 37.68 7.19 -20.54
C SER A 31 36.80 5.94 -20.71
N SER A 32 37.25 5.07 -21.60
CA SER A 32 36.72 3.72 -21.78
C SER A 32 37.06 2.88 -20.54
N ASN A 33 36.06 2.34 -19.86
CA ASN A 33 36.23 1.15 -19.04
C ASN A 33 35.09 0.18 -19.34
N ALA A 34 35.46 -0.97 -19.89
CA ALA A 34 34.58 -2.12 -20.03
C ALA A 34 34.21 -2.64 -18.62
N ALA A 35 32.92 -2.71 -18.34
CA ALA A 35 32.39 -3.48 -17.23
C ALA A 35 31.08 -4.14 -17.68
N THR A 36 31.20 -5.41 -17.99
CA THR A 36 30.23 -6.49 -17.83
C THR A 36 28.79 -6.07 -17.53
N SER A 37 27.91 -6.23 -18.52
CA SER A 37 26.47 -6.31 -18.32
C SER A 37 26.16 -7.38 -17.27
N SER A 38 25.85 -6.93 -16.06
CA SER A 38 25.14 -7.73 -15.08
C SER A 38 23.76 -7.09 -14.98
N SER A 39 22.77 -7.79 -15.54
CA SER A 39 21.36 -7.53 -15.30
C SER A 39 21.14 -7.27 -13.81
N PRO A 40 20.39 -6.23 -13.40
CA PRO A 40 19.86 -6.24 -12.06
C PRO A 40 18.82 -7.35 -12.01
N GLU A 41 19.26 -8.53 -11.61
CA GLU A 41 18.43 -9.50 -10.91
C GLU A 41 17.66 -8.70 -9.86
N THR A 42 16.35 -8.64 -10.03
CA THR A 42 15.46 -7.92 -9.14
C THR A 42 15.50 -8.66 -7.82
N THR A 43 16.41 -8.25 -6.94
CA THR A 43 16.35 -8.55 -5.52
C THR A 43 14.94 -8.21 -5.07
N PRO A 44 14.12 -9.17 -4.58
CA PRO A 44 12.88 -8.80 -3.92
C PRO A 44 13.28 -7.81 -2.83
N ALA A 45 12.66 -6.63 -2.84
CA ALA A 45 12.91 -5.62 -1.84
C ALA A 45 12.67 -6.26 -0.47
N SER A 46 13.75 -6.65 0.20
CA SER A 46 13.77 -6.96 1.61
C SER A 46 13.45 -5.64 2.31
N GLY A 47 12.15 -5.35 2.43
CA GLY A 47 11.67 -4.25 3.23
C GLY A 47 12.10 -4.52 4.67
N ASP A 48 12.98 -3.67 5.18
CA ASP A 48 13.57 -3.64 6.53
C ASP A 48 12.54 -3.49 7.69
N ASP A 49 11.27 -3.82 7.48
CA ASP A 49 10.19 -3.70 8.47
C ASP A 49 9.62 -5.05 8.92
N SER A 50 10.38 -6.13 8.75
CA SER A 50 10.00 -7.46 9.24
C SER A 50 10.35 -7.58 10.73
N GLU A 51 9.62 -6.91 11.62
CA GLU A 51 9.69 -7.29 13.04
C GLU A 51 9.13 -8.72 13.22
N THR A 52 9.72 -9.44 14.16
CA THR A 52 9.65 -10.86 14.62
C THR A 52 8.27 -11.56 14.62
N GLY A 53 7.45 -11.34 13.60
CA GLY A 53 6.08 -11.84 13.46
C GLY A 53 5.60 -11.84 12.01
N GLY A 54 6.52 -11.82 11.03
CA GLY A 54 6.27 -12.19 9.63
C GLY A 54 5.31 -11.32 8.81
N GLY A 55 5.26 -10.00 9.03
CA GLY A 55 4.29 -9.13 8.34
C GLY A 55 4.79 -7.73 8.08
N VAL A 56 4.26 -7.12 7.02
CA VAL A 56 4.61 -5.76 6.57
C VAL A 56 3.82 -4.72 7.36
N ARG A 57 4.51 -3.74 7.95
CA ARG A 57 3.91 -2.58 8.61
C ARG A 57 3.61 -1.46 7.62
N ILE A 58 2.42 -0.87 7.76
CA ILE A 58 1.95 0.25 6.94
C ILE A 58 1.30 1.27 7.87
N ALA A 59 1.85 2.49 7.92
CA ALA A 59 1.27 3.57 8.71
C ALA A 59 -0.11 3.97 8.15
N LEU A 60 -1.00 4.45 9.02
CA LEU A 60 -2.29 4.97 8.57
C LEU A 60 -2.09 6.21 7.69
N GLY A 61 -2.79 6.27 6.56
CA GLY A 61 -2.66 7.32 5.56
C GLY A 61 -1.60 7.05 4.49
N GLU A 62 -0.72 6.08 4.71
CA GLU A 62 0.30 5.67 3.75
C GLU A 62 -0.13 4.45 2.92
N THR A 63 0.62 4.21 1.85
CA THR A 63 0.50 3.01 1.00
C THR A 63 1.85 2.33 0.89
N LYS A 64 1.87 1.00 0.95
CA LYS A 64 3.09 0.21 0.80
C LYS A 64 2.87 -0.98 -0.13
N LYS A 65 3.90 -1.33 -0.89
CA LYS A 65 3.93 -2.58 -1.65
C LYS A 65 4.15 -3.76 -0.72
N VAL A 66 3.37 -4.81 -0.91
CA VAL A 66 3.41 -6.06 -0.14
C VAL A 66 3.52 -7.20 -1.15
N ALA A 67 4.59 -7.98 -1.04
CA ALA A 67 4.74 -9.21 -1.81
C ALA A 67 3.77 -10.27 -1.28
N VAL A 68 2.99 -10.87 -2.17
CA VAL A 68 2.05 -11.95 -1.86
C VAL A 68 2.70 -13.29 -2.19
N PRO A 69 2.90 -14.18 -1.19
CA PRO A 69 3.39 -15.53 -1.45
C PRO A 69 2.43 -16.30 -2.37
N ALA A 70 2.95 -17.29 -3.10
CA ALA A 70 2.13 -18.15 -3.95
C ALA A 70 0.97 -18.75 -3.14
N ASP A 71 -0.25 -18.60 -3.67
CA ASP A 71 -1.49 -19.16 -3.09
C ASP A 71 -1.80 -18.74 -1.64
N ALA A 72 -1.20 -17.65 -1.16
CA ALA A 72 -1.45 -17.14 0.17
C ALA A 72 -2.70 -16.24 0.23
N VAL A 73 -3.51 -16.48 1.25
CA VAL A 73 -4.51 -15.51 1.69
C VAL A 73 -3.81 -14.52 2.62
N MET A 74 -4.05 -13.23 2.47
CA MET A 74 -3.45 -12.17 3.28
C MET A 74 -4.47 -11.62 4.29
N ASP A 75 -4.01 -11.33 5.50
CA ASP A 75 -4.76 -10.70 6.57
C ASP A 75 -4.20 -9.31 6.85
N ILE A 76 -5.09 -8.31 6.90
CA ILE A 76 -4.81 -6.99 7.45
C ILE A 76 -5.23 -7.01 8.91
N ARG A 77 -4.26 -6.79 9.79
CA ARG A 77 -4.41 -6.83 11.24
C ARG A 77 -4.15 -5.47 11.85
N VAL A 78 -4.88 -5.20 12.92
CA VAL A 78 -4.71 -4.02 13.77
C VAL A 78 -4.50 -4.44 15.21
N PRO A 79 -3.91 -3.58 16.05
CA PRO A 79 -3.93 -3.79 17.49
C PRO A 79 -5.36 -4.00 18.02
N ALA A 80 -5.55 -4.99 18.90
CA ALA A 80 -6.88 -5.30 19.44
C ALA A 80 -7.44 -4.20 20.37
N ASP A 81 -6.55 -3.37 20.95
CA ASP A 81 -6.91 -2.20 21.77
C ASP A 81 -7.67 -1.11 20.99
N TRP A 82 -7.56 -1.08 19.66
CA TRP A 82 -8.37 -0.21 18.80
C TRP A 82 -9.87 -0.58 18.81
N GLY A 83 -10.20 -1.82 19.19
CA GLY A 83 -11.57 -2.27 19.46
C GLY A 83 -12.58 -1.95 18.36
N GLN A 84 -13.54 -1.08 18.65
CA GLN A 84 -14.59 -0.69 17.70
C GLN A 84 -14.11 0.35 16.67
N ALA A 85 -13.13 1.18 16.99
CA ALA A 85 -12.60 2.18 16.04
C ALA A 85 -12.02 1.51 14.79
N ALA A 86 -11.51 0.29 14.92
CA ALA A 86 -11.06 -0.52 13.80
C ALA A 86 -12.13 -0.81 12.73
N ASN A 87 -13.43 -0.73 13.05
CA ASN A 87 -14.52 -0.93 12.08
C ASN A 87 -14.66 0.24 11.09
N GLU A 88 -14.16 1.41 11.47
CA GLU A 88 -14.23 2.63 10.65
C GLU A 88 -13.02 2.76 9.74
N LEU A 89 -12.00 1.91 9.95
CA LEU A 89 -10.85 1.82 9.08
C LEU A 89 -11.28 1.46 7.66
N ARG A 90 -10.73 2.16 6.69
CA ARG A 90 -10.93 1.91 5.26
C ARG A 90 -9.61 1.51 4.64
N CYS A 91 -9.51 0.25 4.24
CA CYS A 91 -8.34 -0.25 3.54
C CYS A 91 -8.64 -0.40 2.05
N THR A 92 -7.61 -0.23 1.24
CA THR A 92 -7.60 -0.46 -0.20
C THR A 92 -6.41 -1.36 -0.52
N VAL A 93 -6.65 -2.37 -1.34
CA VAL A 93 -5.61 -3.25 -1.86
C VAL A 93 -5.72 -3.23 -3.38
N VAL A 94 -4.62 -2.90 -4.04
CA VAL A 94 -4.56 -2.76 -5.49
C VAL A 94 -3.50 -3.70 -6.04
N ASP A 95 -3.86 -4.52 -7.02
CA ASP A 95 -2.93 -5.42 -7.70
C ASP A 95 -1.94 -4.64 -8.60
N SER A 96 -0.93 -5.33 -9.12
CA SER A 96 0.07 -4.73 -10.02
C SER A 96 -0.51 -4.18 -11.33
N SER A 97 -1.74 -4.56 -11.70
CA SER A 97 -2.47 -4.05 -12.86
C SER A 97 -3.34 -2.83 -12.55
N GLY A 98 -3.38 -2.39 -11.29
CA GLY A 98 -4.20 -1.26 -10.85
C GLY A 98 -5.64 -1.61 -10.50
N ARG A 99 -5.99 -2.91 -10.41
CA ARG A 99 -7.34 -3.35 -10.03
C ARG A 99 -7.44 -3.51 -8.52
N ASN A 100 -8.60 -3.18 -7.96
CA ASN A 100 -8.85 -3.40 -6.54
C ASN A 100 -9.05 -4.89 -6.27
N GLU A 101 -8.36 -5.41 -5.27
CA GLU A 101 -8.59 -6.75 -4.75
C GLU A 101 -9.83 -6.78 -3.86
N ASP A 102 -10.48 -7.95 -3.78
CA ASP A 102 -11.67 -8.14 -2.96
C ASP A 102 -11.29 -8.24 -1.48
N LEU A 103 -11.64 -7.20 -0.71
CA LEU A 103 -11.46 -7.17 0.74
C LEU A 103 -12.70 -7.72 1.43
N ARG A 104 -12.54 -8.86 2.10
CA ARG A 104 -13.59 -9.45 2.93
C ARG A 104 -13.42 -9.01 4.37
N SER A 105 -14.49 -8.49 4.96
CA SER A 105 -14.52 -8.21 6.40
C SER A 105 -14.32 -9.51 7.15
N SER A 106 -13.50 -9.48 8.20
CA SER A 106 -13.37 -10.64 9.08
C SER A 106 -14.61 -10.75 9.96
N ASP A 107 -15.57 -11.59 9.57
CA ASP A 107 -16.83 -11.80 10.32
C ASP A 107 -16.61 -12.31 11.74
N VAL A 108 -15.45 -12.92 11.97
CA VAL A 108 -14.93 -13.26 13.29
C VAL A 108 -13.68 -12.42 13.48
N LYS A 109 -13.78 -11.36 14.28
CA LYS A 109 -12.64 -10.59 14.82
C LYS A 109 -11.76 -11.52 15.65
N LYS A 110 -10.98 -12.35 14.96
CA LYS A 110 -10.08 -13.32 15.57
C LYS A 110 -8.91 -12.53 16.12
N THR A 111 -8.81 -12.50 17.44
CA THR A 111 -7.66 -11.96 18.12
C THR A 111 -6.57 -13.02 18.20
N GLU A 112 -5.35 -12.65 17.86
CA GLU A 112 -4.16 -13.48 17.97
C GLU A 112 -3.06 -12.70 18.69
N SER A 113 -2.45 -13.33 19.70
CA SER A 113 -1.33 -12.73 20.44
C SER A 113 -0.02 -13.02 19.72
N VAL A 114 0.67 -11.98 19.28
CA VAL A 114 1.99 -12.06 18.63
C VAL A 114 2.95 -11.15 19.40
N ASN A 115 4.06 -11.71 19.90
CA ASN A 115 5.05 -10.99 20.71
C ASN A 115 4.46 -10.23 21.91
N GLY A 116 3.47 -10.83 22.59
CA GLY A 116 2.82 -10.21 23.75
C GLY A 116 1.87 -9.06 23.44
N LYS A 117 1.60 -8.78 22.15
CA LYS A 117 0.57 -7.84 21.71
C LYS A 117 -0.56 -8.59 21.02
N ASP A 118 -1.78 -8.23 21.36
CA ASP A 118 -2.98 -8.78 20.75
C ASP A 118 -3.30 -8.04 19.45
N TRP A 119 -3.49 -8.82 18.39
CA TRP A 119 -3.81 -8.35 17.06
C TRP A 119 -5.16 -8.90 16.62
N MET A 120 -5.99 -8.07 16.01
CA MET A 120 -7.28 -8.43 15.47
C MET A 120 -7.25 -8.31 13.94
N THR A 121 -7.70 -9.35 13.25
CA THR A 121 -7.89 -9.27 11.79
C THR A 121 -9.12 -8.43 11.47
N VAL A 122 -8.95 -7.42 10.62
CA VAL A 122 -10.04 -6.54 10.16
C VAL A 122 -10.47 -6.87 8.73
N TRP A 123 -9.51 -7.20 7.87
CA TRP A 123 -9.76 -7.52 6.47
C TRP A 123 -8.94 -8.72 6.05
N THR A 124 -9.48 -9.47 5.12
CA THR A 124 -8.81 -10.58 4.45
C THR A 124 -8.94 -10.42 2.96
N PHE A 125 -7.88 -10.67 2.21
CA PHE A 125 -7.91 -10.68 0.75
C PHE A 125 -7.04 -11.81 0.21
N SER A 126 -7.31 -12.21 -1.02
CA SER A 126 -6.46 -13.10 -1.81
C SER A 126 -6.03 -12.31 -3.03
N ALA A 127 -4.76 -12.40 -3.41
CA ALA A 127 -4.28 -11.83 -4.65
C ALA A 127 -3.83 -12.94 -5.61
N ALA A 128 -3.55 -12.57 -6.86
CA ALA A 128 -2.94 -13.51 -7.80
C ALA A 128 -1.64 -14.11 -7.23
N PRO A 129 -1.34 -15.39 -7.51
CA PRO A 129 -0.12 -16.03 -7.01
C PRO A 129 1.13 -15.28 -7.48
N ILE A 130 2.07 -15.05 -6.56
CA ILE A 130 3.41 -14.49 -6.85
C ILE A 130 3.29 -13.11 -7.51
N GLY A 131 2.81 -12.14 -6.74
CA GLY A 131 2.67 -10.76 -7.20
C GLY A 131 2.83 -9.76 -6.06
N ASP A 132 3.02 -8.50 -6.44
CA ASP A 132 2.99 -7.39 -5.50
C ASP A 132 1.60 -6.74 -5.50
N VAL A 133 1.09 -6.45 -4.31
CA VAL A 133 -0.08 -5.59 -4.12
C VAL A 133 0.33 -4.31 -3.42
N THR A 134 -0.37 -3.22 -3.72
CA THR A 134 -0.24 -1.97 -2.96
C THR A 134 -1.38 -1.91 -1.95
N VAL A 135 -1.03 -1.91 -0.66
CA VAL A 135 -1.99 -1.83 0.45
C VAL A 135 -1.90 -0.45 1.09
N GLY A 136 -3.04 0.16 1.38
CA GLY A 136 -3.12 1.38 2.18
C GLY A 136 -4.37 1.38 3.03
N CYS A 137 -4.28 1.92 4.24
CA CYS A 137 -5.41 2.03 5.15
C CYS A 137 -5.53 3.46 5.67
N LYS A 138 -6.75 3.97 5.73
CA LYS A 138 -7.09 5.31 6.20
C LYS A 138 -8.09 5.21 7.34
N ASP A 139 -7.94 6.11 8.30
CA ASP A 139 -8.88 6.34 9.39
C ASP A 139 -9.66 7.63 9.10
N PRO A 140 -10.81 7.54 8.40
CA PRO A 140 -11.53 8.72 7.93
C PRO A 140 -12.15 9.56 9.06
N GLU A 141 -12.42 8.94 10.21
CA GLU A 141 -13.00 9.62 11.38
C GLU A 141 -11.92 10.04 12.39
N SER A 142 -10.65 9.76 12.10
CA SER A 142 -9.49 10.08 12.94
C SER A 142 -9.56 9.52 14.38
N LYS A 143 -10.41 8.51 14.64
CA LYS A 143 -10.62 7.97 16.00
C LYS A 143 -9.42 7.16 16.49
N ILE A 144 -8.66 6.57 15.58
CA ILE A 144 -7.45 5.81 15.87
C ILE A 144 -6.26 6.78 15.90
N ALA A 145 -6.09 7.59 14.86
CA ALA A 145 -4.94 8.50 14.73
C ALA A 145 -4.87 9.54 15.87
N ALA A 146 -6.01 9.99 16.39
CA ALA A 146 -6.05 10.92 17.52
C ALA A 146 -5.57 10.30 18.84
N ALA A 147 -5.80 9.00 19.05
CA ALA A 147 -5.39 8.28 20.26
C ALA A 147 -4.01 7.61 20.12
N HIS A 148 -3.57 7.35 18.89
CA HIS A 148 -2.38 6.60 18.55
C HIS A 148 -1.61 7.34 17.44
N PRO A 149 -0.67 8.25 17.79
CA PRO A 149 0.01 9.10 16.79
C PRO A 149 0.85 8.30 15.78
N ASP A 150 1.37 7.13 16.19
CA ASP A 150 2.15 6.24 15.33
C ASP A 150 1.35 4.98 14.93
N ALA A 151 0.06 5.15 14.64
CA ALA A 151 -0.82 4.04 14.28
C ALA A 151 -0.41 3.36 12.96
N PHE A 152 -0.31 2.03 12.98
CA PHE A 152 -0.01 1.22 11.80
C PHE A 152 -0.84 -0.06 11.75
N VAL A 153 -1.09 -0.54 10.53
CA VAL A 153 -1.64 -1.87 10.25
C VAL A 153 -0.52 -2.85 9.95
N ARG A 154 -0.77 -4.15 10.17
CA ARG A 154 0.12 -5.23 9.72
C ARG A 154 -0.56 -6.05 8.64
N VAL A 155 0.12 -6.24 7.53
CA VAL A 155 -0.31 -7.18 6.49
C VAL A 155 0.52 -8.44 6.63
N VAL A 156 -0.14 -9.56 6.93
CA VAL A 156 0.51 -10.86 7.14
C VAL A 156 -0.14 -11.91 6.25
N PRO A 157 0.63 -12.87 5.72
CA PRO A 157 0.04 -14.01 5.06
C PRO A 157 -0.58 -14.96 6.11
N ARG A 158 -1.75 -15.50 5.80
CA ARG A 158 -2.49 -16.44 6.64
C ARG A 158 -1.96 -17.85 6.42
N GLY A 159 -1.63 -18.54 7.51
CA GLY A 159 -1.34 -19.98 7.48
C GLY A 159 0.02 -20.36 6.87
N VAL A 160 0.78 -19.41 6.32
CA VAL A 160 2.20 -19.64 6.01
C VAL A 160 3.02 -19.16 7.20
N MET A 161 3.64 -20.09 7.91
CA MET A 161 4.71 -19.69 8.83
C MET A 161 5.85 -19.11 7.99
N PRO A 162 6.62 -18.12 8.52
CA PRO A 162 7.83 -17.67 7.84
C PRO A 162 8.68 -18.90 7.53
N VAL A 163 8.91 -19.18 6.25
CA VAL A 163 9.95 -20.14 5.89
C VAL A 163 11.25 -19.53 6.41
N PRO A 164 12.00 -20.18 7.30
CA PRO A 164 13.28 -19.66 7.76
C PRO A 164 14.13 -19.38 6.53
N ALA A 165 14.74 -18.19 6.47
CA ALA A 165 15.72 -17.89 5.43
C ALA A 165 16.75 -19.03 5.43
N GLN A 166 16.75 -19.82 4.35
CA GLN A 166 17.75 -20.86 4.16
C GLN A 166 19.10 -20.14 4.12
N ARG A 167 19.90 -20.39 5.16
CA ARG A 167 21.20 -19.78 5.36
C ARG A 167 22.27 -20.55 4.61
#